data_AF-A0AAJ6B225-F1
#
_entry.id   AF-A0AAJ6B225-F1
#
_cell.length_a   1.000
_cell.length_b   1.000
_cell.length_c   1.000
_cell.angle_alpha   90.00
_cell.angle_beta   90.00
_cell.angle_gamma   90.00
#
_symmetry.space_group_name_H-M   'P 1'
#
loop_
_entity.id
_entity.type
_entity.pdbx_description
1 polymer ?
#
loop_
_entity_poly.entity_id
_entity_poly.type
_entity_poly.pdbx_seq_one_letter_code
_entity_poly.pdbx_strand_id
1 'polypeptide(L)' 'MRPSQPWTCPTCGDPLRFEILDDERFLVVWSCLTCGPIRTTEPV' A
#
# COMPACT_ATOMS: atom_id res chain seq x y z
N MET A 1 -19.83 2.54 8.52
CA MET A 1 -18.79 2.13 7.54
C MET A 1 -17.62 1.55 8.33
N ARG A 2 -17.30 0.26 8.16
CA ARG A 2 -16.05 -0.29 8.73
C ARG A 2 -14.89 0.44 8.02
N PRO A 3 -13.88 0.95 8.74
CA PRO A 3 -12.70 1.47 8.06
C PRO A 3 -12.15 0.32 7.20
N SER A 4 -12.06 0.56 5.89
CA SER A 4 -11.29 -0.29 4.99
C SER A 4 -9.95 -0.50 5.67
N GLN A 5 -9.61 -1.76 5.94
CA GLN A 5 -8.33 -2.09 6.56
C GLN A 5 -7.24 -1.39 5.75
N PRO A 6 -6.25 -0.71 6.36
CA PRO A 6 -5.29 0.09 5.60
C PRO A 6 -4.48 -0.73 4.59
N TRP A 7 -4.49 -2.06 4.74
CA TRP A 7 -3.88 -3.07 3.88
C TRP A 7 -4.82 -3.62 2.80
N THR A 8 -6.00 -3.02 2.57
CA THR A 8 -6.94 -3.45 1.51
C THR A 8 -7.07 -2.37 0.45
N CYS A 9 -7.06 -2.79 -0.81
CA CYS A 9 -7.24 -1.92 -1.96
C CYS A 9 -8.61 -1.25 -1.86
N PRO A 10 -8.69 0.10 -1.84
CA PRO A 10 -9.98 0.79 -1.77
C PRO A 10 -10.81 0.62 -3.05
N THR A 11 -10.18 0.19 -4.14
CA THR A 11 -10.82 0.03 -5.46
C THR A 11 -11.48 -1.34 -5.64
N CYS A 12 -10.79 -2.44 -5.30
CA CYS A 12 -11.30 -3.80 -5.49
C CYS A 12 -11.50 -4.61 -4.19
N GLY A 13 -11.00 -4.13 -3.06
CA GLY A 13 -11.04 -4.86 -1.78
C GLY A 13 -9.97 -5.94 -1.61
N ASP A 14 -9.13 -6.19 -2.62
CA ASP A 14 -8.04 -7.16 -2.52
C ASP A 14 -6.97 -6.74 -1.50
N PRO A 15 -6.23 -7.69 -0.91
CA PRO A 15 -5.08 -7.40 -0.08
C PRO A 15 -4.01 -6.61 -0.86
N LEU A 16 -3.50 -5.55 -0.25
CA LEU A 16 -2.33 -4.83 -0.73
C LEU A 16 -1.07 -5.61 -0.40
N ARG A 17 -0.14 -5.67 -1.34
CA ARG A 17 1.22 -6.15 -1.12
C ARG A 17 2.09 -4.94 -0.77
N PHE A 18 2.91 -5.08 0.25
CA PHE A 18 3.94 -4.08 0.56
C PHE A 18 5.30 -4.55 0.06
N GLU A 19 6.09 -3.61 -0.45
CA GLU A 19 7.49 -3.80 -0.82
C GLU A 19 8.32 -2.69 -0.19
N ILE A 20 9.43 -3.06 0.44
CA ILE A 20 10.39 -2.10 1.01
C ILE A 20 11.29 -1.65 -0.13
N LEU A 21 11.22 -0.38 -0.48
CA LEU A 21 12.11 0.22 -1.47
C LEU A 21 13.45 0.62 -0.86
N ASP A 22 13.39 1.12 0.38
CA ASP A 22 14.55 1.61 1.11
C ASP A 22 14.27 1.49 2.61
N ASP A 23 14.96 0.55 3.26
CA ASP A 23 14.78 0.30 4.69
C ASP A 23 15.39 1.41 5.55
N GLU A 24 16.53 1.98 5.13
CA GLU A 24 17.21 3.06 5.85
C GLU A 24 16.36 4.34 5.90
N ARG A 25 15.56 4.56 4.87
CA ARG A 25 14.64 5.71 4.76
C ARG A 25 13.18 5.37 5.05
N PHE A 26 12.88 4.15 5.52
CA PHE A 26 11.51 3.68 5.78
C PHE A 26 10.55 3.91 4.59
N LEU A 27 11.05 3.74 3.37
CA LEU A 27 10.25 3.86 2.16
C LEU A 27 9.59 2.53 1.83
N VAL A 28 8.27 2.48 1.97
CA VAL A 28 7.47 1.32 1.57
C VAL A 28 6.46 1.71 0.49
N VAL A 29 6.28 0.81 -0.48
CA VAL A 29 5.24 0.89 -1.50
C VAL A 29 4.15 -0.11 -1.17
N TRP A 30 2.90 0.32 -1.31
CA TRP A 30 1.73 -0.53 -1.28
C TRP A 30 1.13 -0.64 -2.67
N SER A 31 1.11 -1.86 -3.20
CA SER A 31 0.61 -2.17 -4.53
C SER A 31 -0.54 -3.17 -4.47
N CYS A 32 -1.60 -2.88 -5.21
CA CYS A 32 -2.63 -3.88 -5.52
C CYS A 32 -2.20 -4.61 -6.80
N LEU A 33 -2.11 -5.93 -6.77
CA LEU A 33 -1.74 -6.71 -7.95
C LEU A 33 -2.82 -6.71 -9.05
N THR A 34 -4.06 -6.36 -8.67
CA THR A 34 -5.21 -6.29 -9.58
C THR A 34 -5.41 -4.89 -10.17
N CYS A 35 -5.18 -3.83 -9.37
CA CYS A 35 -5.46 -2.44 -9.77
C CYS A 35 -4.22 -1.60 -10.08
N GLY A 36 -3.03 -2.02 -9.63
CA GLY A 36 -1.78 -1.26 -9.76
C GLY A 36 -1.29 -0.61 -8.44
N PRO A 37 -0.23 0.21 -8.51
CA PRO A 37 0.37 0.85 -7.33
C PRO A 37 -0.59 1.86 -6.71
N ILE A 38 -0.78 1.79 -5.38
CA ILE A 38 -1.82 2.55 -4.69
C ILE A 38 -1.23 3.65 -3.81
N ARG A 39 -0.10 3.41 -3.11
CA ARG A 39 0.54 4.41 -2.24
C ARG A 39 2.03 4.17 -2.03
N THR A 40 2.80 5.25 -1.93
CA THR A 40 4.15 5.31 -1.34
C THR A 40 4.07 5.99 0.02
N THR A 41 4.81 5.52 1.02
CA THR A 41 5.09 6.34 2.22
C THR A 41 6.23 7.29 1.87
N GLU A 42 5.91 8.56 1.62
CA GLU A 42 6.95 9.59 1.50
C GLU A 42 7.47 9.96 2.89
N PRO A 43 8.79 10.16 3.09
CA PRO A 43 9.34 10.60 4.36
C PRO A 43 8.96 12.08 4.59
N VAL A 44 8.46 12.40 5.79
CA VAL A 44 8.14 13.78 6.23
C VAL A 44 9.35 14.48 6.84
#